data_AF-A0A4Y7JUC7-F1
#
_entry.id   AF-A0A4Y7JUC7-F1
#
_cell.length_a   1.000
_cell.length_b   1.000
_cell.length_c   1.000
_cell.angle_alpha   90.00
_cell.angle_beta   90.00
_cell.angle_gamma   90.00
#
_symmetry.space_group_name_H-M   'P 1'
#
loop_
_entity.id
_entity.type
_entity.pdbx_description
1 polymer ?
#
loop_
_entity_poly.entity_id
_entity_poly.type
_entity_poly.pdbx_seq_one_letter_code
_entity_poly.pdbx_strand_id
1 'polypeptide(L)'
;MTNSETHFSFIIDGHNATSAGDGMAFFLAPFGSTLPPDSWGGALGLLTRNVSENNLEKNQIVAVEFDSYKNPFDPSSDHVGINVNSIVSVANVSLTDGTVRDGRKANAWFYEQITVGFSAATGLFFEDHKVLSWRFNSTLELIEVPKDNNKTGEGNNYQTIAPTIAPTSTQGKGNKTDEGNTDQNIAPTSTRGTANKPD
;
A
#
# COMPACT_ATOMS: atom_id res chain seq x y z
N MET A 1 7.93 9.80 4.12
CA MET A 1 6.52 9.45 3.87
C MET A 1 6.11 9.96 2.51
N THR A 2 6.34 9.11 1.56
CA THR A 2 5.89 9.31 0.20
C THR A 2 4.49 8.78 0.12
N ASN A 3 3.56 9.66 -0.24
CA ASN A 3 2.26 9.20 -0.69
C ASN A 3 2.50 8.67 -2.12
N SER A 4 2.60 7.36 -2.25
CA SER A 4 2.67 6.70 -3.55
C SER A 4 1.26 6.27 -3.92
N GLU A 5 0.70 6.91 -4.94
CA GLU A 5 -0.53 6.45 -5.60
C GLU A 5 -0.12 5.62 -6.81
N THR A 6 -0.57 4.36 -6.85
CA THR A 6 -0.50 3.56 -8.06
C THR A 6 -1.89 3.46 -8.65
N HIS A 7 -2.02 3.82 -9.92
CA HIS A 7 -3.26 3.67 -10.67
C HIS A 7 -2.95 3.03 -12.03
N PHE A 8 -3.73 2.04 -12.39
CA PHE A 8 -3.72 1.49 -13.75
C PHE A 8 -5.11 1.07 -14.19
N SER A 9 -5.28 1.01 -15.50
CA SER A 9 -6.43 0.37 -16.13
C SER A 9 -5.98 -0.87 -16.88
N PHE A 10 -6.87 -1.86 -16.96
CA PHE A 10 -6.60 -3.10 -17.68
C PHE A 10 -7.89 -3.68 -18.27
N ILE A 11 -7.73 -4.64 -19.17
CA ILE A 11 -8.82 -5.43 -19.74
C ILE A 11 -8.38 -6.89 -19.65
N ILE A 12 -9.23 -7.75 -19.11
CA ILE A 12 -9.13 -9.21 -19.27
C ILE A 12 -10.34 -9.60 -20.14
N ASP A 13 -10.10 -10.36 -21.19
CA ASP A 13 -11.14 -10.83 -22.09
C ASP A 13 -10.98 -12.34 -22.29
N GLY A 14 -11.94 -13.10 -21.76
CA GLY A 14 -12.02 -14.55 -21.94
C GLY A 14 -12.64 -14.95 -23.28
N HIS A 15 -13.03 -13.99 -24.13
CA HIS A 15 -13.63 -14.17 -25.44
C HIS A 15 -14.84 -15.14 -25.43
N ASN A 16 -15.67 -15.05 -24.38
CA ASN A 16 -16.82 -15.93 -24.12
C ASN A 16 -16.46 -17.43 -24.06
N ALA A 17 -15.19 -17.77 -23.82
CA ALA A 17 -14.80 -19.16 -23.62
C ALA A 17 -15.40 -19.68 -22.31
N THR A 18 -15.89 -20.92 -22.35
CA THR A 18 -16.39 -21.61 -21.15
C THR A 18 -15.30 -21.96 -20.15
N SER A 19 -14.04 -21.88 -20.57
CA SER A 19 -12.84 -22.06 -19.74
C SER A 19 -11.79 -21.05 -20.19
N ALA A 20 -11.57 -20.00 -19.38
CA ALA A 20 -10.55 -18.99 -19.57
C ALA A 20 -9.92 -18.65 -18.22
N GLY A 21 -8.62 -18.37 -18.19
CA GLY A 21 -7.88 -18.12 -16.97
C GLY A 21 -6.44 -17.72 -17.28
N ASP A 22 -5.61 -17.42 -16.27
CA ASP A 22 -5.90 -17.58 -14.84
C ASP A 22 -6.12 -16.22 -14.15
N GLY A 23 -5.47 -15.16 -14.60
CA GLY A 23 -5.69 -13.81 -14.08
C GLY A 23 -4.49 -12.91 -14.31
N MET A 24 -4.43 -11.82 -13.55
CA MET A 24 -3.24 -10.98 -13.48
C MET A 24 -3.02 -10.45 -12.06
N ALA A 25 -1.80 -10.01 -11.76
CA ALA A 25 -1.51 -9.38 -10.47
C ALA A 25 -0.65 -8.13 -10.63
N PHE A 26 -0.93 -7.13 -9.79
CA PHE A 26 0.03 -6.10 -9.44
C PHE A 26 0.82 -6.58 -8.21
N PHE A 27 2.14 -6.45 -8.21
CA PHE A 27 2.96 -7.03 -7.16
C PHE A 27 4.16 -6.16 -6.77
N LEU A 28 4.61 -6.36 -5.53
CA LEU A 28 5.86 -5.89 -4.98
C LEU A 28 6.72 -7.12 -4.66
N ALA A 29 7.98 -7.08 -5.07
CA ALA A 29 8.97 -8.11 -4.81
C ALA A 29 10.36 -7.47 -4.62
N PRO A 30 11.33 -8.16 -4.02
CA PRO A 30 12.71 -7.68 -3.93
C PRO A 30 13.26 -7.24 -5.29
N PHE A 31 14.09 -6.18 -5.28
CA PHE A 31 14.80 -5.79 -6.48
C PHE A 31 15.68 -6.94 -6.98
N GLY A 32 15.62 -7.23 -8.28
CA GLY A 32 16.36 -8.35 -8.88
C GLY A 32 15.62 -9.69 -8.79
N SER A 33 14.39 -9.74 -8.27
CA SER A 33 13.51 -10.91 -8.42
C SER A 33 13.32 -11.27 -9.89
N THR A 34 13.34 -12.57 -10.17
CA THR A 34 13.12 -13.15 -11.50
C THR A 34 11.83 -13.95 -11.53
N LEU A 35 11.33 -14.25 -12.72
CA LEU A 35 10.17 -15.11 -12.89
C LEU A 35 10.45 -16.49 -12.25
N PRO A 36 9.67 -16.93 -11.24
CA PRO A 36 9.89 -18.22 -10.63
C PRO A 36 9.65 -19.35 -11.64
N PRO A 37 10.42 -20.45 -11.57
CA PRO A 37 10.16 -21.61 -12.40
C PRO A 37 8.77 -22.19 -12.07
N ASP A 38 8.11 -22.77 -13.08
CA ASP A 38 6.81 -23.42 -12.93
C ASP A 38 5.76 -22.54 -12.24
N SER A 39 5.64 -21.28 -12.68
CA SER A 39 4.74 -20.25 -12.12
C SER A 39 3.54 -19.91 -13.00
N TRP A 40 3.27 -20.72 -14.03
CA TRP A 40 2.14 -20.52 -14.94
C TRP A 40 0.79 -20.84 -14.28
N GLY A 41 -0.29 -20.43 -14.94
CA GLY A 41 -1.66 -20.66 -14.49
C GLY A 41 -1.99 -19.94 -13.18
N GLY A 42 -2.76 -20.60 -12.30
CA GLY A 42 -3.16 -20.07 -10.99
C GLY A 42 -2.05 -19.60 -10.05
N ALA A 43 -0.77 -19.80 -10.37
CA ALA A 43 0.33 -19.16 -9.64
C ALA A 43 0.66 -17.74 -10.13
N LEU A 44 -0.03 -17.25 -11.16
CA LEU A 44 -0.03 -15.88 -11.70
C LEU A 44 1.35 -15.32 -12.06
N GLY A 45 2.35 -16.17 -12.30
CA GLY A 45 3.73 -15.75 -12.52
C GLY A 45 4.44 -15.26 -11.25
N LEU A 46 3.82 -15.41 -10.06
CA LEU A 46 4.32 -14.85 -8.81
C LEU A 46 5.15 -15.86 -8.00
N LEU A 47 4.78 -17.14 -8.03
CA LEU A 47 5.35 -18.18 -7.17
C LEU A 47 5.47 -19.52 -7.91
N THR A 48 6.39 -20.39 -7.49
CA THR A 48 6.45 -21.76 -8.01
C THR A 48 5.24 -22.55 -7.51
N ARG A 49 4.46 -23.13 -8.44
CA ARG A 49 3.17 -23.79 -8.17
C ARG A 49 3.20 -24.83 -7.04
N ASN A 50 4.27 -25.62 -6.93
CA ASN A 50 4.34 -26.68 -5.93
C ASN A 50 4.42 -26.19 -4.48
N VAL A 51 4.75 -24.92 -4.27
CA VAL A 51 4.87 -24.29 -2.95
C VAL A 51 4.09 -22.99 -2.85
N SER A 52 3.33 -22.62 -3.88
CA SER A 52 2.67 -21.32 -3.97
C SER A 52 1.63 -21.12 -2.88
N GLU A 53 0.98 -22.18 -2.42
CA GLU A 53 -0.02 -22.11 -1.33
C GLU A 53 0.60 -21.91 0.06
N ASN A 54 1.89 -22.18 0.22
CA ASN A 54 2.56 -22.06 1.50
C ASN A 54 3.02 -20.62 1.74
N ASN A 55 2.68 -20.06 2.90
CA ASN A 55 3.22 -18.78 3.35
C ASN A 55 4.68 -18.97 3.79
N LEU A 56 5.62 -18.82 2.85
CA LEU A 56 7.05 -19.01 3.09
C LEU A 56 7.75 -17.66 3.08
N GLU A 57 8.60 -17.40 4.08
CA GLU A 57 9.36 -16.15 4.18
C GLU A 57 10.24 -15.86 2.94
N LYS A 58 10.67 -16.91 2.22
CA LYS A 58 11.46 -16.79 0.99
C LYS A 58 10.68 -16.30 -0.23
N ASN A 59 9.34 -16.32 -0.18
CA ASN A 59 8.51 -15.92 -1.31
C ASN A 59 8.58 -14.40 -1.50
N GLN A 60 8.60 -13.63 -0.39
CA GLN A 60 8.78 -12.17 -0.35
C GLN A 60 7.93 -11.42 -1.39
N ILE A 61 6.65 -11.79 -1.51
CA ILE A 61 5.70 -11.09 -2.38
C ILE A 61 4.61 -10.43 -1.56
N VAL A 62 4.20 -9.25 -2.01
CA VAL A 62 2.88 -8.69 -1.72
C VAL A 62 2.23 -8.42 -3.06
N ALA A 63 1.07 -8.99 -3.31
CA ALA A 63 0.37 -8.82 -4.57
C ALA A 63 -1.11 -8.51 -4.37
N VAL A 64 -1.69 -7.86 -5.37
CA VAL A 64 -3.13 -7.80 -5.55
C VAL A 64 -3.46 -8.51 -6.84
N GLU A 65 -4.17 -9.63 -6.70
CA GLU A 65 -4.62 -10.46 -7.81
C GLU A 65 -6.00 -10.05 -8.30
N PHE A 66 -6.18 -10.15 -9.61
CA PHE A 66 -7.46 -10.11 -10.31
C PHE A 66 -7.63 -11.48 -10.95
N ASP A 67 -8.20 -12.39 -10.17
CA ASP A 67 -8.32 -13.80 -10.50
C ASP A 67 -9.63 -14.06 -11.26
N SER A 68 -9.52 -14.84 -12.32
CA SER A 68 -10.60 -15.16 -13.26
C SER A 68 -10.88 -16.66 -13.35
N TYR A 69 -10.21 -17.47 -12.52
CA TYR A 69 -10.32 -18.92 -12.57
C TYR A 69 -10.25 -19.58 -11.18
N LYS A 70 -11.25 -20.41 -10.85
CA LYS A 70 -11.26 -21.14 -9.58
C LYS A 70 -10.22 -22.27 -9.54
N ASN A 71 -9.17 -22.12 -8.77
CA ASN A 71 -8.35 -23.23 -8.26
C ASN A 71 -8.86 -23.72 -6.89
N PRO A 72 -8.37 -24.88 -6.38
CA PRO A 72 -8.84 -25.44 -5.11
C PRO A 72 -8.65 -24.52 -3.89
N PHE A 73 -7.68 -23.62 -3.95
CA PHE A 73 -7.36 -22.66 -2.90
C PHE A 73 -8.21 -21.38 -2.95
N ASP A 74 -9.02 -21.19 -4.00
CA ASP A 74 -9.73 -19.94 -4.21
C ASP A 74 -11.13 -19.89 -3.60
N PRO A 75 -11.57 -18.71 -3.14
CA PRO A 75 -12.91 -18.51 -2.60
C PRO A 75 -14.01 -18.68 -3.66
N SER A 76 -13.74 -18.28 -4.91
CA SER A 76 -14.73 -18.22 -6.00
C SER A 76 -14.09 -18.41 -7.38
N SER A 77 -14.89 -18.37 -8.44
CA SER A 77 -14.38 -18.40 -9.82
C SER A 77 -13.76 -17.09 -10.28
N ASP A 78 -14.18 -16.00 -9.67
CA ASP A 78 -13.70 -14.66 -9.98
C ASP A 78 -13.59 -13.91 -8.66
N HIS A 79 -12.40 -13.44 -8.32
CA HIS A 79 -12.17 -12.63 -7.12
C HIS A 79 -11.05 -11.63 -7.32
N VAL A 80 -11.06 -10.61 -6.47
CA VAL A 80 -9.91 -9.75 -6.25
C VAL A 80 -9.33 -10.11 -4.90
N GLY A 81 -8.02 -10.31 -4.85
CA GLY A 81 -7.34 -10.85 -3.67
C GLY A 81 -6.09 -10.07 -3.29
N ILE A 82 -5.73 -10.09 -2.00
CA ILE A 82 -4.46 -9.60 -1.49
C ILE A 82 -3.63 -10.80 -1.07
N ASN A 83 -2.50 -11.01 -1.72
CA ASN A 83 -1.59 -12.11 -1.48
C ASN A 83 -0.38 -11.61 -0.68
N VAL A 84 0.01 -12.33 0.37
CA VAL A 84 1.23 -12.04 1.14
C VAL A 84 2.00 -13.34 1.29
N ASN A 85 3.14 -13.45 0.62
CA ASN A 85 4.03 -14.62 0.63
C ASN A 85 3.39 -15.97 0.25
N SER A 86 2.15 -15.98 -0.23
CA SER A 86 1.41 -17.16 -0.69
C SER A 86 0.41 -16.71 -1.74
N ILE A 87 0.08 -17.58 -2.69
CA ILE A 87 -1.00 -17.37 -3.64
C ILE A 87 -2.37 -17.44 -2.97
N VAL A 88 -2.47 -18.03 -1.77
CA VAL A 88 -3.70 -17.99 -0.98
C VAL A 88 -3.89 -16.57 -0.44
N SER A 89 -4.92 -15.89 -0.92
CA SER A 89 -5.26 -14.54 -0.51
C SER A 89 -5.53 -14.43 1.00
N VAL A 90 -4.83 -13.49 1.67
CA VAL A 90 -5.08 -13.16 3.09
C VAL A 90 -6.35 -12.32 3.27
N ALA A 91 -6.78 -11.65 2.21
CA ALA A 91 -8.06 -10.95 2.11
C ALA A 91 -8.54 -11.03 0.66
N ASN A 92 -9.85 -11.19 0.43
CA ASN A 92 -10.41 -11.26 -0.91
C ASN A 92 -11.85 -10.75 -0.96
N VAL A 93 -12.31 -10.45 -2.17
CA VAL A 93 -13.70 -10.15 -2.50
C VAL A 93 -14.08 -10.94 -3.73
N SER A 94 -15.06 -11.83 -3.60
CA SER A 94 -15.68 -12.54 -4.72
C SER A 94 -16.52 -11.60 -5.58
N LEU A 95 -16.43 -11.75 -6.90
CA LEU A 95 -17.26 -11.00 -7.84
C LEU A 95 -18.53 -11.79 -8.13
N THR A 96 -19.54 -11.68 -7.27
CA THR A 96 -20.77 -12.48 -7.41
C THR A 96 -21.67 -12.05 -8.56
N ASP A 97 -21.58 -10.78 -8.94
CA ASP A 97 -22.48 -10.15 -9.92
C ASP A 97 -21.75 -9.79 -11.24
N GLY A 98 -20.60 -10.42 -11.49
CA GLY A 98 -19.79 -10.14 -12.67
C GLY A 98 -18.56 -11.03 -12.78
N THR A 99 -17.69 -10.69 -13.73
CA THR A 99 -16.44 -11.40 -13.99
C THR A 99 -15.39 -10.39 -14.41
N VAL A 100 -14.12 -10.61 -14.06
CA VAL A 100 -13.03 -9.72 -14.51
C VAL A 100 -12.73 -9.89 -16.01
N ARG A 101 -13.16 -11.02 -16.61
CA ARG A 101 -12.79 -11.45 -17.96
C ARG A 101 -13.86 -11.17 -19.03
N ASP A 102 -14.77 -10.21 -18.81
CA ASP A 102 -15.85 -9.87 -19.76
C ASP A 102 -15.44 -8.84 -20.83
N GLY A 103 -14.14 -8.53 -20.94
CA GLY A 103 -13.62 -7.58 -21.92
C GLY A 103 -13.90 -6.11 -21.58
N ARG A 104 -14.53 -5.81 -20.43
CA ARG A 104 -14.71 -4.42 -20.00
C ARG A 104 -13.41 -3.87 -19.39
N LYS A 105 -13.22 -2.56 -19.56
CA LYS A 105 -12.12 -1.83 -18.93
C LYS A 105 -12.33 -1.74 -17.43
N ALA A 106 -11.41 -2.33 -16.67
CA ALA A 106 -11.31 -2.17 -15.22
C ALA A 106 -10.30 -1.08 -14.85
N ASN A 107 -10.49 -0.49 -13.67
CA ASN A 107 -9.58 0.49 -13.09
C ASN A 107 -9.23 0.06 -11.67
N ALA A 108 -7.94 0.11 -11.32
CA ALA A 108 -7.44 -0.20 -9.99
C ALA A 108 -6.68 0.99 -9.42
N TRP A 109 -6.88 1.26 -8.13
CA TRP A 109 -6.19 2.31 -7.38
C TRP A 109 -5.61 1.70 -6.10
N PHE A 110 -4.35 1.98 -5.85
CA PHE A 110 -3.62 1.56 -4.66
C PHE A 110 -3.11 2.80 -3.96
N TYR A 111 -3.54 2.97 -2.72
CA TYR A 111 -3.11 4.09 -1.90
C TYR A 111 -2.23 3.56 -0.78
N GLU A 112 -0.94 3.89 -0.82
CA GLU A 112 -0.06 3.70 0.35
C GLU A 112 -0.32 4.85 1.34
N GLN A 113 -1.40 4.73 2.12
CA GLN A 113 -1.73 5.71 3.14
C GLN A 113 -1.16 5.29 4.49
N ILE A 114 -0.35 6.17 5.08
CA ILE A 114 0.12 6.05 6.45
C ILE A 114 -0.47 7.18 7.28
N THR A 115 -1.11 6.81 8.38
CA THR A 115 -1.61 7.77 9.36
C THR A 115 -0.50 8.07 10.35
N VAL A 116 -0.15 9.35 10.48
CA VAL A 116 0.71 9.86 11.55
C VAL A 116 -0.06 10.85 12.38
N GLY A 117 0.05 10.75 13.69
CA GLY A 117 -0.65 11.66 14.58
C GLY A 117 -0.40 11.33 16.04
N PHE A 118 -0.91 12.21 16.90
CA PHE A 118 -0.94 12.00 18.34
C PHE A 118 -2.36 11.60 18.76
N SER A 119 -2.47 10.72 19.75
CA SER A 119 -3.71 10.39 20.44
C SER A 119 -3.51 10.58 21.94
N ALA A 120 -4.54 11.05 22.63
CA ALA A 120 -4.55 11.29 24.07
C ALA A 120 -5.95 11.04 24.64
N ALA A 121 -6.02 10.52 25.85
CA ALA A 121 -7.28 10.23 26.52
C ALA A 121 -7.13 10.42 28.03
N THR A 122 -8.20 10.83 28.70
CA THR A 122 -8.32 10.88 30.16
C THR A 122 -9.48 10.01 30.62
N GLY A 123 -9.63 9.79 31.93
CA GLY A 123 -10.64 8.90 32.50
C GLY A 123 -11.32 9.52 33.72
N LEU A 124 -11.49 8.75 34.80
CA LEU A 124 -12.04 9.24 36.08
C LEU A 124 -11.22 10.37 36.73
N PHE A 125 -10.03 10.63 36.20
CA PHE A 125 -9.13 11.72 36.57
C PHE A 125 -8.65 12.43 35.30
N PHE A 126 -8.22 13.70 35.42
CA PHE A 126 -7.87 14.58 34.31
C PHE A 126 -6.40 15.01 34.33
N GLU A 127 -5.82 15.21 33.14
CA GLU A 127 -4.48 15.77 32.95
C GLU A 127 -4.33 16.50 31.60
N ASP A 128 -3.28 17.31 31.49
CA ASP A 128 -2.94 18.11 30.30
C ASP A 128 -2.06 17.32 29.33
N HIS A 129 -2.52 17.17 28.09
CA HIS A 129 -1.74 16.60 27.00
C HIS A 129 -1.24 17.71 26.07
N LYS A 130 0.05 18.08 26.17
CA LYS A 130 0.64 19.21 25.42
C LYS A 130 1.75 18.74 24.49
N VAL A 131 1.53 18.86 23.17
CA VAL A 131 2.59 18.71 22.15
C VAL A 131 3.27 20.07 21.97
N LEU A 132 4.48 20.22 22.50
CA LEU A 132 5.19 21.51 22.52
C LEU A 132 5.97 21.80 21.22
N SER A 133 6.36 20.75 20.49
CA SER A 133 6.88 20.88 19.13
C SER A 133 6.77 19.52 18.44
N TRP A 134 6.49 19.52 17.15
CA TRP A 134 6.56 18.32 16.32
C TRP A 134 7.11 18.71 14.95
N ARG A 135 8.00 17.88 14.44
CA ARG A 135 8.47 17.95 13.06
C ARG A 135 8.40 16.56 12.48
N PHE A 136 7.78 16.48 11.33
CA PHE A 136 7.71 15.27 10.55
C PHE A 136 8.27 15.57 9.15
N ASN A 137 9.15 14.71 8.61
CA ASN A 137 9.78 14.88 7.30
C ASN A 137 9.69 13.60 6.46
N SER A 138 9.53 13.77 5.14
CA SER A 138 9.34 12.70 4.15
C SER A 138 10.34 12.70 3.02
N THR A 139 10.84 11.52 2.67
CA THR A 139 11.61 11.27 1.43
C THR A 139 11.18 9.93 0.81
N LEU A 140 11.42 9.78 -0.51
CA LEU A 140 11.40 8.50 -1.25
C LEU A 140 12.87 8.18 -1.54
N GLU A 141 13.39 7.09 -0.97
CA GLU A 141 14.71 6.61 -1.32
C GLU A 141 14.57 5.63 -2.49
N LEU A 142 15.08 6.02 -3.65
CA LEU A 142 15.44 5.05 -4.68
C LEU A 142 16.74 4.38 -4.20
N ILE A 143 16.67 3.09 -3.87
CA ILE A 143 17.88 2.31 -3.66
C ILE A 143 18.54 2.14 -5.04
N GLU A 144 19.62 2.87 -5.30
CA GLU A 144 20.52 2.54 -6.41
C GLU A 144 21.20 1.21 -6.07
N VAL A 145 20.90 0.16 -6.83
CA VAL A 145 21.60 -1.11 -6.70
C VAL A 145 23.00 -0.95 -7.29
N PRO A 146 24.07 -1.35 -6.57
CA PRO A 146 25.43 -1.23 -7.07
C PRO A 146 25.57 -1.92 -8.43
N LYS A 147 26.07 -1.17 -9.43
CA LYS A 147 26.59 -1.78 -10.66
C LYS A 147 27.84 -2.55 -10.26
N ASP A 148 27.83 -3.87 -10.45
CA ASP A 148 29.05 -4.66 -10.46
C ASP A 148 29.94 -4.11 -11.58
N ASN A 149 31.04 -3.46 -11.19
CA ASN A 149 32.00 -2.85 -12.10
C ASN A 149 32.86 -3.94 -12.72
N ASN A 150 32.34 -4.58 -13.78
CA ASN A 150 33.16 -5.29 -14.76
C ASN A 150 32.52 -5.23 -16.14
N LYS A 151 32.69 -4.09 -16.83
CA LYS A 151 33.42 -3.96 -18.11
C LYS A 151 33.00 -2.70 -18.90
N THR A 152 33.99 -1.84 -19.09
CA THR A 152 34.31 -1.04 -20.29
C THR A 152 33.18 -0.41 -21.11
N GLY A 153 33.05 0.92 -20.97
CA GLY A 153 32.95 1.88 -22.09
C GLY A 153 31.66 1.93 -22.88
N GLU A 154 30.77 2.87 -22.53
CA GLU A 154 30.28 3.97 -23.36
C GLU A 154 29.16 4.71 -22.62
N GLY A 155 29.18 6.04 -22.69
CA GLY A 155 28.52 6.93 -21.74
C GLY A 155 27.00 7.00 -21.89
N ASN A 156 26.32 7.17 -20.76
CA ASN A 156 25.01 7.81 -20.67
C ASN A 156 25.02 8.72 -19.44
N ASN A 157 25.02 10.03 -19.69
CA ASN A 157 24.97 11.09 -18.69
C ASN A 157 23.61 11.07 -17.97
N TYR A 158 23.61 10.70 -16.69
CA TYR A 158 22.51 11.04 -15.79
C TYR A 158 22.95 12.23 -14.95
N GLN A 159 22.42 13.41 -15.28
CA GLN A 159 22.56 14.60 -14.45
C GLN A 159 21.55 14.48 -13.30
N THR A 160 21.99 14.06 -12.13
CA THR A 160 21.15 14.11 -10.92
C THR A 160 21.02 15.56 -10.49
N ILE A 161 19.82 16.14 -10.65
CA ILE A 161 19.49 17.44 -10.08
C ILE A 161 19.09 17.20 -8.63
N ALA A 162 19.99 17.48 -7.69
CA ALA A 162 19.64 17.50 -6.27
C ALA A 162 18.69 18.68 -5.99
N PRO A 163 17.55 18.49 -5.29
CA PRO A 163 16.81 19.62 -4.77
C PRO A 163 17.61 20.25 -3.61
N THR A 164 18.28 21.36 -3.91
CA THR A 164 18.84 22.25 -2.89
C THR A 164 17.70 22.97 -2.19
N ILE A 165 17.43 22.63 -0.92
CA ILE A 165 16.65 23.50 -0.04
C ILE A 165 17.49 23.76 1.22
N ALA A 166 18.11 24.95 1.26
CA ALA A 166 18.74 25.48 2.46
C ALA A 166 17.67 25.90 3.48
N PRO A 167 17.89 25.71 4.79
CA PRO A 167 16.99 26.26 5.79
C PRO A 167 17.14 27.79 5.83
N THR A 168 16.12 28.52 5.40
CA THR A 168 16.04 29.96 5.69
C THR A 168 15.50 30.13 7.10
N SER A 169 16.39 30.48 8.04
CA SER A 169 15.99 31.12 9.28
C SER A 169 15.60 32.57 8.97
N THR A 170 14.37 32.95 9.29
CA THR A 170 14.05 34.35 9.55
C THR A 170 13.50 34.44 10.97
N GLN A 171 14.33 34.94 11.88
CA GLN A 171 13.85 35.48 13.13
C GLN A 171 13.03 36.74 12.82
N GLY A 172 11.70 36.63 12.92
CA GLY A 172 10.84 37.79 13.08
C GLY A 172 10.90 38.27 14.53
N LYS A 173 11.58 39.39 14.78
CA LYS A 173 11.34 40.22 15.97
C LYS A 173 9.94 40.83 15.83
N GLY A 174 9.04 40.54 16.77
CA GLY A 174 7.73 41.19 16.90
C GLY A 174 7.33 41.32 18.37
N ASN A 175 7.09 42.55 18.81
CA ASN A 175 6.78 42.96 20.17
C ASN A 175 5.42 42.46 20.67
N LYS A 176 5.29 42.36 22.01
CA LYS A 176 4.02 42.16 22.75
C LYS A 176 2.99 43.27 22.43
N THR A 177 1.70 42.90 22.39
CA THR A 177 0.58 43.55 23.12
C THR A 177 -0.74 42.77 22.90
N ASP A 178 -1.31 42.30 24.02
CA ASP A 178 -2.70 42.27 24.52
C ASP A 178 -3.97 42.00 23.65
N GLU A 179 -4.84 41.18 24.29
CA GLU A 179 -6.32 41.18 24.37
C GLU A 179 -7.23 40.61 23.24
N GLY A 180 -8.16 39.72 23.65
CA GLY A 180 -9.56 39.75 23.14
C GLY A 180 -10.18 38.51 22.45
N ASN A 181 -10.68 37.54 23.23
CA ASN A 181 -11.99 36.84 23.18
C ASN A 181 -12.77 36.64 21.84
N THR A 182 -13.07 35.39 21.42
CA THR A 182 -14.41 34.73 21.48
C THR A 182 -14.50 33.47 20.61
N ASP A 183 -15.01 32.40 21.24
CA ASP A 183 -15.40 31.11 20.67
C ASP A 183 -16.55 31.20 19.65
N GLN A 184 -16.50 30.36 18.60
CA GLN A 184 -17.70 29.82 17.94
C GLN A 184 -17.55 28.31 17.74
N ASN A 185 -18.48 27.63 18.41
CA ASN A 185 -18.72 26.20 18.55
C ASN A 185 -18.91 25.44 17.21
N ILE A 186 -18.22 24.32 17.02
CA ILE A 186 -18.72 23.18 16.22
C ILE A 186 -18.42 21.89 17.00
N ALA A 187 -19.48 21.20 17.42
CA ALA A 187 -19.41 20.02 18.29
C ALA A 187 -19.03 18.73 17.54
N PRO A 188 -18.24 17.82 18.14
CA PRO A 188 -18.17 16.43 17.73
C PRO A 188 -18.88 15.49 18.71
N THR A 189 -19.51 14.47 18.13
CA THR A 189 -20.28 13.40 18.76
C THR A 189 -19.40 12.47 19.61
N SER A 190 -19.79 12.28 20.88
CA SER A 190 -19.21 11.33 21.84
C SER A 190 -19.83 9.94 21.69
N THR A 191 -19.02 8.89 21.56
CA THR A 191 -19.44 7.51 21.87
C THR A 191 -18.78 7.07 23.18
N ARG A 192 -19.61 6.74 24.17
CA ARG A 192 -19.21 6.36 25.53
C ARG A 192 -19.22 4.83 25.65
N GLY A 193 -18.06 4.22 25.83
CA GLY A 193 -17.94 2.83 26.26
C GLY A 193 -18.14 2.71 27.76
N THR A 194 -19.07 1.86 28.20
CA THR A 194 -19.31 1.54 29.62
C THR A 194 -18.40 0.40 30.06
N ALA A 195 -17.64 0.59 31.14
CA ALA A 195 -16.95 -0.50 31.83
C ALA A 195 -17.50 -0.64 33.26
N ASN A 196 -17.96 -1.85 33.58
CA ASN A 196 -18.44 -2.29 34.89
C ASN A 196 -17.31 -2.32 35.92
N LYS A 197 -17.63 -2.03 37.19
CA LYS A 197 -16.76 -2.20 38.36
C LYS A 197 -17.21 -3.43 39.16
N PRO A 198 -16.32 -4.30 39.67
CA PRO A 198 -16.67 -5.26 40.70
C PRO A 198 -16.46 -4.67 42.11
N ASP A 199 -17.24 -5.18 43.06
CA ASP A 199 -17.37 -4.73 44.46
C ASP A 199 -16.06 -4.74 45.27
#